data_AF-A0A251VSF1-F1
#
_entry.id   AF-A0A251VSF1-F1
#
_cell.length_a   1.000
_cell.length_b   1.000
_cell.length_c   1.000
_cell.angle_alpha   90.00
_cell.angle_beta   90.00
_cell.angle_gamma   90.00
#
_symmetry.space_group_name_H-M   'P 1'
#
loop_
_entity.id
_entity.type
_entity.pdbx_description
1 polymer ?
#
loop_
_entity_poly.entity_id
_entity_poly.type
_entity_poly.pdbx_seq_one_letter_code
_entity_poly.pdbx_strand_id
1 'polypeptide(L)'
;MANTTTTTITTGSTVEVTINEPGFHGAWYVATIQNILEQNTPKNKTKKLNNKTSYLVKYHTLLKEDDVFQPLTEVVDSLFVGDVVDAYHRDGWWIGVVKSVSVDEGGVKKYVVLFENPLEEFEFEGCKLRFHVDWVDFRWMVPPKKVS
;
A
#
# COMPACT_ATOMS: atom_id res chain seq x y z
N MET A 1 11.43 24.06 -10.85
CA MET A 1 11.96 22.97 -10.02
C MET A 1 10.91 22.69 -8.95
N ALA A 2 10.27 21.52 -8.98
CA ALA A 2 9.29 21.15 -7.95
C ALA A 2 10.05 20.55 -6.77
N ASN A 3 9.96 21.19 -5.60
CA ASN A 3 10.49 20.64 -4.36
C ASN A 3 9.59 19.47 -3.98
N THR A 4 9.98 18.24 -4.30
CA THR A 4 9.32 17.04 -3.82
C THR A 4 9.60 16.90 -2.33
N THR A 5 8.67 17.35 -1.49
CA THR A 5 8.65 16.98 -0.08
C THR A 5 8.36 15.49 0.03
N THR A 6 9.42 14.70 0.17
CA THR A 6 9.37 13.28 0.55
C THR A 6 8.52 13.15 1.80
N THR A 7 7.36 12.51 1.67
CA THR A 7 6.42 12.33 2.77
C THR A 7 6.60 10.91 3.28
N THR A 8 7.36 10.77 4.35
CA THR A 8 7.60 9.49 5.01
C THR A 8 6.38 9.09 5.81
N ILE A 9 5.94 7.84 5.64
CA ILE A 9 4.86 7.25 6.43
C ILE A 9 5.41 6.97 7.83
N THR A 10 4.85 7.64 8.84
CA THR A 10 5.27 7.53 10.25
C THR A 10 4.05 7.37 11.15
N THR A 11 4.27 7.04 12.42
CA THR A 11 3.19 7.06 13.42
C THR A 11 2.54 8.44 13.47
N GLY A 12 1.22 8.49 13.39
CA GLY A 12 0.44 9.72 13.28
C GLY A 12 0.13 10.16 11.85
N SER A 13 0.75 9.58 10.81
CA SER A 13 0.40 9.88 9.42
C SER A 13 -1.04 9.45 9.11
N THR A 14 -1.77 10.32 8.39
CA THR A 14 -3.06 10.01 7.80
C THR A 14 -2.86 9.25 6.49
N VAL A 15 -3.58 8.14 6.32
CA VAL A 15 -3.51 7.25 5.15
C VAL A 15 -4.90 6.88 4.68
N GLU A 16 -5.01 6.47 3.42
CA GLU A 16 -6.21 5.83 2.90
C GLU A 16 -6.00 4.33 2.87
N VAL A 17 -6.99 3.58 3.35
CA VAL A 17 -6.95 2.13 3.46
C VAL A 17 -8.16 1.55 2.73
N THR A 18 -7.94 0.47 1.99
CA THR A 18 -9.01 -0.28 1.33
C THR A 18 -9.16 -1.66 1.97
N ILE A 19 -10.40 -2.14 2.05
CA ILE A 19 -10.74 -3.41 2.68
C ILE A 19 -11.16 -4.38 1.58
N ASN A 20 -10.42 -5.48 1.43
CA ASN A 20 -10.67 -6.49 0.41
C ASN A 20 -11.69 -7.55 0.87
N GLU A 21 -12.79 -7.11 1.48
CA GLU A 21 -13.89 -7.96 1.96
C GLU A 21 -15.17 -7.69 1.16
N PRO A 22 -16.00 -8.72 0.90
CA PRO A 22 -17.27 -8.55 0.21
C PRO A 22 -18.11 -7.43 0.84
N GLY A 23 -18.55 -6.47 0.03
CA GLY A 23 -19.30 -5.29 0.48
C GLY A 23 -18.47 -4.02 0.72
N PHE A 24 -17.15 -4.13 0.81
CA PHE A 24 -16.23 -2.99 1.01
C PHE A 24 -15.32 -2.72 -0.19
N HIS A 25 -15.42 -3.53 -1.25
CA HIS A 25 -14.59 -3.41 -2.44
C HIS A 25 -14.75 -2.05 -3.13
N GLY A 26 -13.62 -1.40 -3.43
CA GLY A 26 -13.57 -0.10 -4.11
C GLY A 26 -13.80 1.11 -3.23
N ALA A 27 -14.07 0.91 -1.93
CA ALA A 27 -14.09 1.98 -0.96
C ALA A 27 -12.68 2.22 -0.38
N TRP A 28 -12.41 3.49 -0.09
CA TRP A 28 -11.21 3.95 0.58
C TRP A 28 -11.63 4.68 1.86
N TYR A 29 -10.98 4.32 2.96
CA TYR A 29 -11.29 4.83 4.28
C TYR A 29 -10.08 5.56 4.84
N VAL A 30 -10.32 6.76 5.34
CA VAL A 30 -9.26 7.55 5.97
C VAL A 30 -8.95 6.95 7.34
N ALA A 31 -7.68 6.70 7.62
CA ALA A 31 -7.20 6.18 8.89
C ALA A 31 -5.91 6.89 9.34
N THR A 32 -5.57 6.77 10.61
CA THR A 32 -4.32 7.27 11.19
C THR A 32 -3.47 6.09 11.66
N ILE A 33 -2.18 6.09 11.30
CA ILE A 33 -1.24 5.07 11.76
C ILE A 33 -0.99 5.24 13.25
N GLN A 34 -1.38 4.24 14.03
CA GLN A 34 -1.11 4.15 15.47
C GLN A 34 0.24 3.52 15.76
N ASN A 35 0.63 2.52 14.97
CA ASN A 35 1.90 1.82 15.15
C ASN A 35 2.38 1.16 13.85
N ILE A 36 3.69 0.97 13.72
CA ILE A 36 4.33 0.28 12.61
C ILE A 36 4.85 -1.06 13.16
N LEU A 37 4.40 -2.16 12.56
CA LEU A 37 4.71 -3.52 12.97
C LEU A 37 5.70 -4.12 11.96
N GLU A 38 6.94 -4.33 12.39
CA GLU A 38 7.97 -5.00 11.58
C GLU A 38 8.06 -6.48 11.97
N GLN A 39 7.60 -7.37 11.09
CA GLN A 39 7.80 -8.80 11.27
C GLN A 39 9.09 -9.25 10.59
N ASN A 40 10.12 -9.50 11.40
CA ASN A 40 11.28 -10.26 10.97
C ASN A 40 10.91 -11.75 10.98
N THR A 41 10.58 -12.33 9.84
CA THR A 41 10.46 -13.79 9.74
C THR A 41 11.84 -14.39 9.45
N PRO A 42 12.46 -15.12 10.41
CA PRO A 42 13.67 -15.86 10.11
C PRO A 42 13.33 -16.99 9.13
N LYS A 43 13.87 -16.92 7.90
CA LYS A 43 13.87 -18.07 7.00
C LYS A 43 15.28 -18.60 6.83
N ASN A 44 15.36 -19.92 6.82
CA ASN A 44 16.57 -20.72 6.60
C ASN A 44 17.45 -20.13 5.49
N LYS A 45 18.76 -20.09 5.79
CA LYS A 45 19.99 -19.60 5.12
C LYS A 45 20.09 -19.34 3.60
N THR A 46 19.03 -19.42 2.79
CA THR A 46 19.15 -19.34 1.32
C THR A 46 18.16 -18.46 0.57
N LYS A 47 17.24 -17.72 1.23
CA LYS A 47 16.37 -16.74 0.55
C LYS A 47 16.29 -15.41 1.28
N LYS A 48 16.32 -14.31 0.51
CA LYS A 48 16.24 -12.92 0.96
C LYS A 48 15.15 -12.73 2.02
N LEU A 49 15.49 -11.99 3.08
CA LEU A 49 14.58 -11.61 4.17
C LEU A 49 13.40 -10.82 3.59
N ASN A 50 12.19 -11.33 3.76
CA ASN A 50 10.96 -10.57 3.53
C ASN A 50 10.65 -9.85 4.85
N ASN A 51 11.00 -8.56 4.94
CA ASN A 51 10.49 -7.70 6.00
C ASN A 51 9.04 -7.36 5.66
N LYS A 52 8.11 -8.14 6.22
CA LYS A 52 6.69 -7.81 6.16
C LYS A 52 6.47 -6.65 7.13
N THR A 53 6.20 -5.47 6.61
CA THR A 53 5.75 -4.34 7.43
C THR A 53 4.25 -4.26 7.33
N SER A 54 3.61 -4.23 8.48
CA SER A 54 2.18 -4.00 8.63
C SER A 54 1.98 -2.76 9.49
N TYR A 55 0.83 -2.12 9.37
CA TYR A 55 0.49 -0.88 10.08
C TYR A 55 -0.72 -1.13 10.94
N LEU A 56 -0.65 -0.79 12.22
CA LEU A 56 -1.84 -0.67 13.05
C LEU A 56 -2.48 0.67 12.72
N VAL A 57 -3.65 0.65 12.07
CA VAL A 57 -4.37 1.85 11.66
C VAL A 57 -5.64 2.01 12.48
N LYS A 58 -5.98 3.24 12.82
CA LYS A 58 -7.25 3.61 13.45
C LYS A 58 -8.08 4.42 12.46
N TYR A 59 -9.24 3.91 12.09
CA TYR A 59 -10.14 4.58 11.16
C TYR A 59 -10.76 5.85 11.76
N HIS A 60 -11.14 6.79 10.90
CA HIS A 60 -11.86 7.99 11.34
C HIS A 60 -13.38 7.77 11.40
N THR A 61 -13.92 6.96 10.49
CA THR A 61 -15.38 6.78 10.31
C THR A 61 -15.87 5.36 10.50
N LEU A 62 -15.01 4.35 10.34
CA LEU A 62 -15.37 2.95 10.63
C LEU A 62 -15.32 2.72 12.14
N LEU A 63 -16.34 2.05 12.67
CA LEU A 63 -16.54 1.78 14.09
C LEU A 63 -16.45 0.27 14.35
N LYS A 64 -16.18 -0.13 15.59
CA LYS A 64 -16.19 -1.54 15.97
C LYS A 64 -17.62 -2.09 15.98
N GLU A 65 -17.79 -3.35 15.59
CA GLU A 65 -19.09 -4.03 15.65
C GLU A 65 -19.61 -4.13 17.09
N ASP A 66 -18.73 -4.48 18.03
CA ASP A 66 -19.07 -4.67 19.45
C ASP A 66 -19.14 -3.35 20.25
N ASP A 67 -18.67 -2.24 19.68
CA ASP A 67 -18.70 -0.91 20.32
C ASP A 67 -18.71 0.21 19.27
N VAL A 68 -19.92 0.63 18.90
CA VAL A 68 -20.17 1.68 17.90
C VAL A 68 -19.71 3.08 18.33
N PHE A 69 -19.24 3.28 19.57
CA PHE A 69 -18.65 4.55 19.98
C PHE A 69 -17.13 4.58 19.81
N GLN A 70 -16.52 3.45 19.46
CA GLN A 70 -15.09 3.36 19.23
C GLN A 70 -14.77 3.16 17.76
N PRO A 71 -13.83 3.96 17.21
CA PRO A 71 -13.32 3.70 15.87
C PRO A 71 -12.64 2.33 15.77
N LEU A 72 -12.82 1.69 14.63
CA LEU A 72 -12.17 0.44 14.26
C LEU A 72 -10.66 0.67 14.20
N THR A 73 -9.92 -0.28 14.77
CA THR A 73 -8.46 -0.33 14.69
C THR A 73 -8.07 -1.72 14.19
N GLU A 74 -7.27 -1.79 13.14
CA GLU A 74 -6.84 -3.07 12.57
C GLU A 74 -5.41 -3.02 12.05
N VAL A 75 -4.85 -4.20 11.75
CA VAL A 75 -3.52 -4.34 11.18
C VAL A 75 -3.66 -4.51 9.67
N VAL A 76 -3.06 -3.59 8.92
CA VAL A 76 -3.08 -3.60 7.44
C VAL A 76 -1.70 -3.82 6.91
N ASP A 77 -1.59 -4.54 5.80
CA ASP A 77 -0.30 -4.82 5.20
C ASP A 77 0.16 -3.72 4.24
N SER A 78 1.48 -3.57 4.09
CA SER A 78 2.09 -2.76 3.03
C SER A 78 1.97 -3.43 1.65
N LEU A 79 2.24 -2.67 0.59
CA LEU A 79 2.39 -3.18 -0.78
C LEU A 79 3.54 -4.22 -0.85
N PHE A 80 3.35 -5.24 -1.67
CA PHE A 80 4.34 -6.29 -1.93
C PHE A 80 4.60 -6.45 -3.43
N VAL A 81 5.68 -7.16 -3.74
CA VAL A 81 5.98 -7.58 -5.10
C VAL A 81 4.79 -8.33 -5.72
N GLY A 82 4.47 -7.96 -6.96
CA GLY A 82 3.37 -8.47 -7.76
C GLY A 82 2.06 -7.72 -7.59
N ASP A 83 1.94 -6.81 -6.62
CA ASP A 83 0.74 -5.98 -6.48
C ASP A 83 0.58 -5.05 -7.68
N VAL A 84 -0.63 -5.02 -8.24
CA VAL A 84 -1.02 -4.07 -9.29
C VAL A 84 -1.41 -2.76 -8.61
N VAL A 85 -0.76 -1.68 -9.02
CA VAL A 85 -0.87 -0.37 -8.39
C VAL A 85 -1.15 0.71 -9.43
N ASP A 86 -1.82 1.76 -9.01
CA ASP A 86 -1.74 3.04 -9.69
C ASP A 86 -0.60 3.85 -9.08
N ALA A 87 0.34 4.28 -9.91
CA ALA A 87 1.44 5.15 -9.53
C ALA A 87 1.20 6.58 -10.00
N TYR A 88 1.32 7.55 -9.10
CA TYR A 88 1.19 8.96 -9.45
C TYR A 88 2.46 9.47 -10.13
N HIS A 89 2.40 9.63 -11.45
CA HIS A 89 3.51 10.07 -12.30
C HIS A 89 3.01 11.02 -13.40
N ARG A 90 3.77 12.08 -13.72
CA ARG A 90 3.42 13.07 -14.76
C ARG A 90 1.97 13.56 -14.67
N ASP A 91 1.56 14.00 -13.47
CA ASP A 91 0.23 14.55 -13.17
C ASP A 91 -0.96 13.61 -13.43
N GLY A 92 -0.70 12.30 -13.46
CA GLY A 92 -1.73 11.27 -13.62
C GLY A 92 -1.43 10.01 -12.80
N TRP A 93 -2.43 9.13 -12.72
CA TRP A 93 -2.32 7.80 -12.11
C TRP A 93 -2.14 6.76 -13.21
N TRP A 94 -1.01 6.04 -13.17
CA TRP A 94 -0.61 5.08 -14.20
C TRP A 94 -0.57 3.67 -13.62
N ILE A 95 -1.17 2.72 -14.33
CA ILE A 95 -1.22 1.32 -13.91
C ILE A 95 0.17 0.70 -14.08
N GLY A 96 0.65 0.06 -13.02
CA GLY A 96 1.91 -0.67 -13.02
C GLY A 96 1.91 -1.83 -12.03
N VAL A 97 3.02 -2.55 -11.97
CA VAL A 97 3.20 -3.70 -11.07
C VAL A 97 4.41 -3.46 -10.18
N VAL A 98 4.26 -3.67 -8.88
CA VAL A 98 5.39 -3.61 -7.93
C VAL A 98 6.36 -4.74 -8.25
N LYS A 99 7.53 -4.41 -8.79
CA LYS A 99 8.58 -5.36 -9.17
C LYS A 99 9.53 -5.68 -8.01
N SER A 100 9.83 -4.69 -7.19
CA SER A 100 10.67 -4.88 -6.00
C SER A 100 10.34 -3.88 -4.91
N VAL A 101 10.63 -4.27 -3.67
CA VAL A 101 10.48 -3.44 -2.48
C VAL A 101 11.82 -3.44 -1.75
N SER A 102 12.31 -2.24 -1.44
CA SER A 102 13.55 -2.03 -0.67
C SER A 102 13.30 -1.02 0.45
N VAL A 103 14.24 -0.94 1.38
CA VAL A 103 14.27 0.07 2.44
C VAL A 103 15.59 0.81 2.27
N ASP A 104 15.54 2.15 2.20
CA ASP A 104 16.75 2.97 2.11
C ASP A 104 17.47 3.12 3.46
N GLU A 105 18.61 3.80 3.47
CA GLU A 105 19.41 4.04 4.68
C GLU A 105 18.65 4.82 5.77
N GLY A 106 17.61 5.56 5.38
CA GLY A 106 16.73 6.31 6.27
C GLY A 106 15.55 5.50 6.81
N GLY A 107 15.44 4.22 6.48
CA GLY A 107 14.32 3.37 6.89
C GLY A 107 13.05 3.56 6.06
N VAL A 108 13.11 4.28 4.94
CA VAL A 108 11.94 4.56 4.11
C VAL A 108 11.78 3.46 3.07
N LYS A 109 10.56 2.92 2.95
CA LYS A 109 10.25 1.96 1.90
C LYS A 109 10.21 2.62 0.53
N LYS A 110 10.94 2.01 -0.41
CA LYS A 110 10.93 2.35 -1.83
C LYS A 110 10.38 1.18 -2.62
N TYR A 111 9.60 1.51 -3.64
CA TYR A 111 8.91 0.56 -4.49
C TYR A 111 9.32 0.79 -5.93
N VAL A 112 9.91 -0.21 -6.58
CA VAL A 112 10.15 -0.17 -8.02
C VAL A 112 8.90 -0.68 -8.71
N VAL A 113 8.26 0.16 -9.52
CA VAL A 113 7.07 -0.17 -10.29
C VAL A 113 7.43 -0.30 -11.77
N LEU A 114 7.01 -1.42 -12.37
CA LEU A 114 7.13 -1.72 -13.79
C LEU A 114 5.86 -1.26 -14.51
N PHE A 115 6.02 -0.43 -15.53
CA PHE A 115 4.98 -0.07 -16.50
C PHE A 115 5.14 -0.93 -17.74
N GLU A 116 4.05 -1.44 -18.30
CA GLU A 116 4.10 -2.37 -19.45
C GLU A 116 4.14 -1.64 -20.81
N ASN A 117 3.78 -0.35 -20.88
CA ASN A 117 3.66 0.40 -22.14
C ASN A 117 4.07 1.90 -22.00
N PRO A 118 5.32 2.26 -22.34
CA PRO A 118 6.45 1.39 -22.67
C PRO A 118 6.95 0.60 -21.46
N LEU A 119 7.79 -0.42 -21.71
CA LEU A 119 8.41 -1.21 -20.65
C LEU A 119 9.46 -0.36 -19.90
N GLU A 120 9.04 0.26 -18.80
CA GLU A 120 9.87 1.18 -18.01
C GLU A 120 9.70 0.91 -16.51
N GLU A 121 10.75 1.18 -15.74
CA GLU A 121 10.78 1.01 -14.29
C GLU A 121 11.11 2.33 -13.61
N PHE A 122 10.31 2.68 -12.61
CA PHE A 122 10.55 3.87 -11.79
C PHE A 122 10.43 3.53 -10.31
N GLU A 123 11.22 4.22 -9.49
CA GLU A 123 11.15 4.12 -8.04
C GLU A 123 10.13 5.13 -7.49
N PHE A 124 9.29 4.66 -6.58
CA PHE A 124 8.27 5.45 -5.90
C PHE A 124 8.34 5.27 -4.39
N GLU A 125 7.92 6.32 -3.69
CA GLU A 125 7.51 6.22 -2.28
C GLU A 125 6.10 5.66 -2.18
N GLY A 126 5.79 5.00 -1.06
CA GLY A 126 4.46 4.41 -0.84
C GLY A 126 3.32 5.43 -0.96
N CYS A 127 3.54 6.69 -0.60
CA CYS A 127 2.54 7.77 -0.70
C CYS A 127 2.20 8.18 -2.16
N LYS A 128 2.97 7.73 -3.14
CA LYS A 128 2.71 7.92 -4.58
C LYS A 128 2.07 6.70 -5.23
N LEU A 129 1.78 5.65 -4.44
CA LEU A 129 1.17 4.43 -4.90
C LEU A 129 -0.18 4.22 -4.21
N ARG A 130 -1.12 3.64 -4.96
CA ARG A 130 -2.36 3.09 -4.42
C ARG A 130 -2.65 1.77 -5.11
N PHE A 131 -3.38 0.88 -4.47
CA PHE A 131 -3.86 -0.34 -5.12
C PHE A 131 -4.68 0.01 -6.37
N HIS A 132 -4.41 -0.68 -7.47
CA HIS A 132 -5.22 -0.56 -8.66
C HIS A 132 -6.55 -1.30 -8.45
N VAL A 133 -7.63 -0.71 -8.95
CA VAL A 133 -8.96 -1.34 -8.97
C VAL A 133 -9.60 -1.14 -10.33
N ASP A 134 -10.18 -2.21 -10.86
CA ASP A 134 -10.94 -2.20 -12.10
C ASP A 134 -12.43 -2.03 -11.82
N TRP A 135 -13.14 -1.30 -12.68
CA TRP A 135 -14.60 -1.27 -12.68
C TRP A 135 -15.14 -2.29 -13.69
N VAL A 136 -15.62 -3.44 -13.20
CA VAL A 136 -16.11 -4.56 -14.01
C VAL A 136 -17.49 -4.97 -13.51
N ASP A 137 -18.44 -5.17 -14.41
CA ASP A 137 -19.81 -5.63 -14.07
C ASP A 137 -20.48 -4.85 -12.93
N PHE A 138 -20.33 -3.52 -12.98
CA PHE A 138 -20.87 -2.57 -11.99
C PHE A 138 -20.27 -2.69 -10.58
N ARG A 139 -19.06 -3.23 -10.46
CA ARG A 139 -18.35 -3.41 -9.18
C ARG A 139 -16.87 -3.07 -9.33
N TRP A 140 -16.26 -2.63 -8.25
CA TRP A 140 -14.82 -2.45 -8.16
C TRP A 140 -14.15 -3.79 -7.81
N MET A 141 -13.09 -4.15 -8.52
CA MET A 141 -12.36 -5.40 -8.33
C MET A 141 -10.85 -5.13 -8.19
N VAL A 142 -10.22 -5.76 -7.21
CA VAL A 142 -8.75 -5.76 -7.10
C VAL A 142 -8.19 -6.84 -8.04
N PRO A 143 -7.31 -6.50 -9.00
CA PRO A 143 -6.72 -7.49 -9.87
C PRO A 143 -5.88 -8.49 -9.10
N PRO A 144 -5.77 -9.74 -9.57
CA PRO A 144 -4.84 -10.70 -8.99
C PRO A 144 -3.40 -10.18 -9.14
N LYS A 145 -2.55 -10.52 -8.15
CA LYS A 145 -1.12 -10.20 -8.23
C LYS A 145 -0.53 -10.76 -9.52
N LYS A 146 0.24 -9.96 -10.23
CA LYS A 146 0.98 -10.40 -11.42
C LYS A 146 2.33 -10.96 -10.97
N VAL A 147 2.59 -12.22 -11.29
CA VAL A 147 3.91 -12.82 -11.10
C VAL A 147 4.72 -12.55 -12.38
N SER A 148 5.68 -11.63 -12.30
CA SER A 148 6.71 -11.45 -13.33
C SER A 148 7.81 -12.49 -13.19
#